data_AF-A0A962QCF7-F1
#
_entry.id   AF-A0A962QCF7-F1
#
_cell.length_a   1.000
_cell.length_b   1.000
_cell.length_c   1.000
_cell.angle_alpha   90.00
_cell.angle_beta   90.00
_cell.angle_gamma   90.00
#
_symmetry.space_group_name_H-M   'P 1'
#
loop_
_entity.id
_entity.type
_entity.pdbx_description
1 polymer ?
#
loop_
_entity_poly.entity_id
_entity_poly.type
_entity_poly.pdbx_seq_one_letter_code
_entity_poly.pdbx_strand_id
1 'polypeptide(L)'
;NAGDSAKVALPGGVSDYFYPYEPLMFDNADPQAYFGYKVLGVGYGGSLALFGQKGASYAGTLDETDSGTSWVRLASTLEPTDNTLILDRPVDWAEGDQIVVTTTDYLPGHSEQFTIETVSADKQTITVKESAQYTHNGDLFLLTDTATRKKGYKRLGLDITVAGQPAAETRAAVALLTRSIRIVSAGDDLGEDFPPETQLFPSTEAPGKQHPYYFGGHVMIRQGVEKAQIQGVEFYQLGQGGRMGRYPVHFHFARKTPPDTFVKDSSIHDAMTRWITLHATQDVRLERNVGYKSIGHGFYLEDGTEINNKLYSNIGIFARAAVDNAQNPRQVPGILASPPELTPNSSLQQPDFRQVDLVPYHSDYDHPTVFWIMNGWNDFVGNMAAGAGTCGACYWLVPGANSGNSRQQKWESYAAMQQGLGRAATTPLKSFRGNYCSTAMNAFNTVANTTQC
;
A
#
# COMPACT_ATOMS: atom_id res chain seq x y z
N ASN A 1 -10.00 24.43 19.06
CA ASN A 1 -8.53 24.26 19.19
C ASN A 1 -8.07 24.27 20.65
N ALA A 2 -8.49 23.28 21.45
CA ALA A 2 -8.01 23.07 22.82
C ALA A 2 -7.23 21.75 22.99
N GLY A 3 -7.09 20.94 21.93
CA GLY A 3 -6.55 19.58 21.99
C GLY A 3 -5.04 19.47 22.20
N ASP A 4 -4.29 20.57 21.98
CA ASP A 4 -2.83 20.50 21.80
C ASP A 4 -2.07 21.07 23.02
N SER A 5 -2.74 21.87 23.86
CA SER A 5 -2.11 22.53 25.01
C SER A 5 -2.14 21.65 26.27
N ALA A 6 -3.22 20.88 26.45
CA ALA A 6 -3.41 19.98 27.60
C ALA A 6 -4.04 18.65 27.16
N LYS A 7 -3.73 17.57 27.90
CA LYS A 7 -4.41 16.29 27.71
C LYS A 7 -5.88 16.44 28.08
N VAL A 8 -6.77 15.94 27.22
CA VAL A 8 -8.20 15.83 27.51
C VAL A 8 -8.52 14.40 27.95
N ALA A 9 -9.43 14.26 28.91
CA ALA A 9 -10.00 12.97 29.25
C ALA A 9 -10.98 12.57 28.15
N LEU A 10 -10.71 11.44 27.51
CA LEU A 10 -11.57 10.82 26.52
C LEU A 10 -12.36 9.70 27.21
N PRO A 11 -13.60 9.42 26.78
CA PRO A 11 -14.33 8.32 27.38
C PRO A 11 -13.56 7.00 27.12
N GLY A 12 -13.76 5.97 27.96
CA GLY A 12 -12.92 4.76 27.96
C GLY A 12 -11.62 4.88 28.79
N GLY A 13 -11.47 5.95 29.57
CA GLY A 13 -10.37 6.10 30.54
C GLY A 13 -9.04 6.53 29.95
N VAL A 14 -9.01 6.98 28.70
CA VAL A 14 -7.81 7.46 28.01
C VAL A 14 -7.65 8.97 28.24
N SER A 15 -6.46 9.43 28.61
CA SER A 15 -6.14 10.86 28.71
C SER A 15 -5.08 11.24 27.69
N ASP A 16 -5.40 12.19 26.81
CA ASP A 16 -4.60 12.40 25.63
C ASP A 16 -4.69 13.78 24.95
N TYR A 17 -3.68 14.12 24.14
CA TYR A 17 -3.77 15.16 23.12
C TYR A 17 -4.66 14.63 21.99
N PHE A 18 -5.91 15.10 21.95
CA PHE A 18 -6.97 14.55 21.11
C PHE A 18 -7.14 15.35 19.83
N TYR A 19 -7.34 14.61 18.73
CA TYR A 19 -7.79 15.18 17.46
C TYR A 19 -9.30 15.38 17.50
N PRO A 20 -9.83 16.61 17.44
CA PRO A 20 -11.25 16.79 17.23
C PRO A 20 -11.68 16.06 15.96
N TYR A 21 -12.84 15.41 16.00
CA TYR A 21 -13.47 14.93 14.77
C TYR A 21 -13.89 16.17 13.98
N GLU A 22 -13.19 16.40 12.89
CA GLU A 22 -13.46 17.46 11.94
C GLU A 22 -13.96 16.85 10.64
N PRO A 23 -14.84 17.56 9.90
CA PRO A 23 -15.18 17.20 8.54
C PRO A 23 -13.94 17.00 7.69
N LEU A 24 -13.95 16.01 6.80
CA LEU A 24 -12.85 15.81 5.88
C LEU A 24 -12.81 16.95 4.85
N MET A 25 -11.61 17.38 4.47
CA MET A 25 -11.41 18.32 3.35
C MET A 25 -12.14 17.83 2.09
N PHE A 26 -12.65 18.66 1.19
CA PHE A 26 -13.46 18.24 0.02
C PHE A 26 -14.91 17.76 0.29
N ASP A 27 -15.36 17.71 1.55
CA ASP A 27 -16.78 17.43 1.88
C ASP A 27 -17.55 18.73 2.24
N ASN A 28 -17.19 19.86 1.61
CA ASN A 28 -17.84 21.17 1.78
C ASN A 28 -17.96 21.67 3.24
N ALA A 29 -17.08 21.20 4.12
CA ALA A 29 -17.15 21.43 5.55
C ALA A 29 -18.50 21.01 6.18
N ASP A 30 -19.16 19.99 5.60
CA ASP A 30 -20.37 19.40 6.16
C ASP A 30 -20.06 18.88 7.57
N PRO A 31 -20.64 19.48 8.62
CA PRO A 31 -20.35 19.09 10.00
C PRO A 31 -20.79 17.66 10.33
N GLN A 32 -21.54 16.98 9.45
CA GLN A 32 -21.94 15.59 9.63
C GLN A 32 -21.06 14.60 8.85
N ALA A 33 -20.22 15.08 7.92
CA ALA A 33 -19.37 14.25 7.06
C ALA A 33 -18.03 13.87 7.71
N TYR A 34 -18.04 13.40 8.95
CA TYR A 34 -16.82 13.03 9.69
C TYR A 34 -16.06 11.86 9.05
N PHE A 35 -16.76 10.96 8.37
CA PHE A 35 -16.18 9.84 7.62
C PHE A 35 -16.23 10.07 6.10
N GLY A 36 -16.78 11.20 5.62
CA GLY A 36 -17.07 11.42 4.20
C GLY A 36 -18.18 10.52 3.64
N TYR A 37 -18.19 10.35 2.33
CA TYR A 37 -19.21 9.62 1.58
C TYR A 37 -18.69 8.27 1.03
N LYS A 38 -19.62 7.36 0.67
CA LYS A 38 -19.33 5.97 0.24
C LYS A 38 -18.32 5.29 1.16
N VAL A 39 -18.60 5.28 2.47
CA VAL A 39 -17.64 4.89 3.50
C VAL A 39 -18.13 3.72 4.37
N LEU A 40 -17.23 2.79 4.66
CA LEU A 40 -17.32 1.94 5.85
C LEU A 40 -16.51 2.61 6.98
N GLY A 41 -17.22 3.27 7.90
CA GLY A 41 -16.61 4.08 8.96
C GLY A 41 -16.75 3.44 10.34
N VAL A 42 -15.69 3.43 11.13
CA VAL A 42 -15.72 3.08 12.55
C VAL A 42 -14.85 4.04 13.36
N GLY A 43 -15.31 4.42 14.54
CA GLY A 43 -14.60 5.32 15.43
C GLY A 43 -15.00 5.07 16.87
N TYR A 44 -15.09 6.15 17.64
CA TYR A 44 -15.35 6.14 19.08
C TYR A 44 -16.42 5.12 19.54
N GLY A 45 -16.06 4.18 20.40
CA GLY A 45 -16.97 3.16 20.96
C GLY A 45 -17.40 2.05 19.98
N GLY A 46 -16.97 2.14 18.72
CA GLY A 46 -17.29 1.18 17.68
C GLY A 46 -16.29 0.03 17.60
N SER A 47 -16.74 -1.08 17.02
CA SER A 47 -15.90 -2.24 16.70
C SER A 47 -16.11 -2.65 15.25
N LEU A 48 -15.03 -2.90 14.52
CA LEU A 48 -15.04 -3.53 13.21
C LEU A 48 -14.24 -4.83 13.29
N ALA A 49 -14.92 -5.95 13.05
CA ALA A 49 -14.34 -7.28 13.11
C ALA A 49 -14.80 -8.11 11.90
N LEU A 50 -13.89 -8.37 10.97
CA LEU A 50 -14.13 -9.10 9.73
C LEU A 50 -13.13 -10.25 9.61
N PHE A 51 -13.63 -11.48 9.43
CA PHE A 51 -12.82 -12.70 9.39
C PHE A 51 -13.23 -13.59 8.22
N GLY A 52 -12.56 -13.43 7.09
CA GLY A 52 -12.70 -14.29 5.93
C GLY A 52 -11.75 -15.49 5.99
N GLN A 53 -12.16 -16.62 5.41
CA GLN A 53 -11.42 -17.87 5.49
C GLN A 53 -10.34 -18.00 4.42
N LYS A 54 -10.66 -17.62 3.18
CA LYS A 54 -9.81 -17.85 2.00
C LYS A 54 -8.52 -17.03 2.05
N GLY A 55 -7.38 -17.70 1.91
CA GLY A 55 -6.05 -17.07 1.93
C GLY A 55 -5.61 -16.57 3.31
N ALA A 56 -6.38 -16.89 4.36
CA ALA A 56 -6.15 -16.41 5.72
C ALA A 56 -5.62 -17.51 6.63
N SER A 57 -4.58 -17.18 7.39
CA SER A 57 -3.94 -18.11 8.32
C SER A 57 -4.41 -17.84 9.76
N TYR A 58 -5.20 -18.77 10.31
CA TYR A 58 -5.73 -18.69 11.68
C TYR A 58 -5.02 -19.63 12.68
N ALA A 59 -4.23 -20.59 12.20
CA ALA A 59 -3.57 -21.58 13.03
C ALA A 59 -2.21 -21.08 13.53
N GLY A 60 -2.08 -20.90 14.86
CA GLY A 60 -0.83 -20.52 15.50
C GLY A 60 -0.36 -19.09 15.19
N THR A 61 0.77 -18.70 15.78
CA THR A 61 1.48 -17.47 15.39
C THR A 61 2.53 -17.86 14.36
N LEU A 62 2.36 -17.34 13.14
CA LEU A 62 3.38 -17.48 12.09
C LEU A 62 4.56 -16.56 12.37
N ASP A 63 5.74 -16.93 11.86
CA ASP A 63 6.91 -16.05 11.89
C ASP A 63 6.64 -14.76 11.10
N GLU A 64 7.31 -13.67 11.47
CA GLU A 64 7.15 -12.36 10.82
C GLU A 64 7.54 -12.37 9.33
N THR A 65 8.34 -13.35 8.89
CA THR A 65 8.75 -13.57 7.50
C THR A 65 7.88 -14.58 6.75
N ASP A 66 6.94 -15.23 7.44
CA ASP A 66 6.05 -16.22 6.83
C ASP A 66 4.81 -15.52 6.24
N SER A 67 4.67 -15.60 4.91
CA SER A 67 3.54 -15.02 4.19
C SER A 67 2.29 -15.90 4.17
N GLY A 68 2.30 -17.02 4.91
CA GLY A 68 1.21 -17.99 4.95
C GLY A 68 0.86 -18.46 3.53
N THR A 69 -0.43 -18.42 3.22
CA THR A 69 -0.96 -18.66 1.87
C THR A 69 -1.42 -17.38 1.16
N SER A 70 -1.18 -16.19 1.74
CA SER A 70 -1.56 -14.93 1.09
C SER A 70 -0.73 -14.66 -0.16
N TRP A 71 0.55 -15.03 -0.13
CA TRP A 71 1.41 -15.07 -1.31
C TRP A 71 2.57 -16.05 -1.10
N VAL A 72 3.08 -16.60 -2.19
CA VAL A 72 4.17 -17.61 -2.24
C VAL A 72 5.15 -17.24 -3.35
N ARG A 73 6.19 -18.05 -3.58
CA ARG A 73 7.12 -17.86 -4.72
C ARG A 73 6.89 -18.90 -5.78
N LEU A 74 7.23 -18.57 -7.03
CA LEU A 74 7.47 -19.58 -8.05
C LEU A 74 8.63 -20.49 -7.63
N ALA A 75 8.56 -21.76 -8.02
CA ALA A 75 9.62 -22.76 -7.89
C ALA A 75 10.15 -23.22 -9.26
N SER A 76 9.53 -22.76 -10.34
CA SER A 76 10.01 -22.90 -11.72
C SER A 76 9.68 -21.62 -12.47
N THR A 77 10.56 -21.23 -13.39
CA THR A 77 10.31 -20.09 -14.28
C THR A 77 9.06 -20.35 -15.10
N LEU A 78 8.18 -19.34 -15.17
CA LEU A 78 7.00 -19.32 -16.02
C LEU A 78 7.36 -18.55 -17.29
N GLU A 79 7.37 -19.20 -18.44
CA GLU A 79 7.72 -18.57 -19.71
C GLU A 79 6.48 -18.07 -20.46
N PRO A 80 6.63 -17.13 -21.42
CA PRO A 80 5.53 -16.73 -22.28
C PRO A 80 4.87 -17.95 -22.92
N THR A 81 3.55 -17.90 -23.05
CA THR A 81 2.65 -18.99 -23.49
C THR A 81 2.37 -20.09 -22.47
N ASP A 82 3.18 -20.23 -21.42
CA ASP A 82 2.90 -21.18 -20.33
C ASP A 82 1.64 -20.78 -19.58
N ASN A 83 0.93 -21.77 -19.03
CA ASN A 83 -0.26 -21.58 -18.21
C ASN A 83 -0.22 -22.42 -16.92
N THR A 84 0.94 -22.98 -16.57
CA THR A 84 1.12 -23.82 -15.40
C THR A 84 2.20 -23.26 -14.50
N LEU A 85 1.82 -22.91 -13.28
CA LEU A 85 2.69 -22.35 -12.26
C LEU A 85 3.06 -23.45 -11.27
N ILE A 86 4.35 -23.57 -10.96
CA ILE A 86 4.85 -24.43 -9.90
C ILE A 86 5.25 -23.54 -8.72
N LEU A 87 4.65 -23.78 -7.55
CA LEU A 87 4.80 -22.96 -6.35
C LEU A 87 5.80 -23.59 -5.37
N ASP A 88 6.46 -22.76 -4.57
CA ASP A 88 7.49 -23.20 -3.62
C ASP A 88 6.94 -23.93 -2.39
N ARG A 89 5.63 -23.84 -2.15
CA ARG A 89 4.94 -24.56 -1.08
C ARG A 89 3.44 -24.75 -1.37
N PRO A 90 2.76 -25.67 -0.68
CA PRO A 90 1.32 -25.86 -0.82
C PRO A 90 0.50 -24.61 -0.44
N VAL A 91 -0.60 -24.36 -1.15
CA VAL A 91 -1.55 -23.27 -0.88
C VAL A 91 -2.96 -23.79 -0.56
N ASP A 92 -3.88 -22.91 -0.16
CA ASP A 92 -5.28 -23.21 0.11
C ASP A 92 -6.25 -22.64 -0.95
N TRP A 93 -5.71 -22.28 -2.12
CA TRP A 93 -6.44 -21.64 -3.22
C TRP A 93 -7.29 -22.65 -4.00
N ALA A 94 -8.26 -22.17 -4.77
CA ALA A 94 -9.20 -23.00 -5.52
C ALA A 94 -9.46 -22.48 -6.95
N GLU A 95 -10.10 -23.31 -7.77
CA GLU A 95 -10.62 -22.92 -9.08
C GLU A 95 -11.45 -21.61 -8.99
N GLY A 96 -11.26 -20.72 -9.97
CA GLY A 96 -11.94 -19.44 -10.06
C GLY A 96 -11.27 -18.31 -9.28
N ASP A 97 -10.33 -18.61 -8.38
CA ASP A 97 -9.60 -17.59 -7.65
C ASP A 97 -8.72 -16.75 -8.58
N GLN A 98 -8.63 -15.46 -8.27
CA GLN A 98 -7.76 -14.50 -8.92
C GLN A 98 -6.42 -14.46 -8.21
N ILE A 99 -5.34 -14.60 -8.97
CA ILE A 99 -3.97 -14.47 -8.50
C ILE A 99 -3.22 -13.44 -9.35
N VAL A 100 -2.13 -12.91 -8.82
CA VAL A 100 -1.19 -12.07 -9.57
C VAL A 100 0.22 -12.63 -9.46
N VAL A 101 0.93 -12.69 -10.59
CA VAL A 101 2.36 -13.04 -10.65
C VAL A 101 3.15 -11.76 -10.85
N THR A 102 4.12 -11.51 -9.98
CA THR A 102 4.91 -10.28 -10.02
C THR A 102 5.85 -10.25 -11.21
N THR A 103 6.06 -9.07 -11.79
CA THR A 103 7.18 -8.84 -12.71
C THR A 103 8.53 -9.19 -12.05
N THR A 104 9.43 -9.74 -12.86
CA THR A 104 10.84 -9.97 -12.52
C THR A 104 11.79 -9.28 -13.49
N ASP A 105 11.27 -8.43 -14.38
CA ASP A 105 12.06 -7.77 -15.42
C ASP A 105 12.22 -6.26 -15.16
N TYR A 106 12.57 -5.48 -16.18
CA TYR A 106 12.77 -4.03 -16.05
C TYR A 106 11.47 -3.21 -16.05
N LEU A 107 10.33 -3.79 -16.44
CA LEU A 107 9.08 -3.06 -16.66
C LEU A 107 8.07 -3.34 -15.54
N PRO A 108 7.72 -2.33 -14.71
CA PRO A 108 6.78 -2.48 -13.60
C PRO A 108 5.40 -3.03 -14.00
N GLY A 109 4.97 -2.73 -15.22
CA GLY A 109 3.68 -3.14 -15.76
C GLY A 109 3.57 -4.60 -16.18
N HIS A 110 4.65 -5.38 -16.15
CA HIS A 110 4.64 -6.79 -16.56
C HIS A 110 4.21 -7.76 -15.44
N SER A 111 3.55 -7.27 -14.39
CA SER A 111 2.87 -8.14 -13.43
C SER A 111 1.52 -8.56 -14.00
N GLU A 112 1.25 -9.86 -14.04
CA GLU A 112 0.09 -10.42 -14.73
C GLU A 112 -0.92 -11.01 -13.74
N GLN A 113 -2.20 -10.74 -13.97
CA GLN A 113 -3.30 -11.32 -13.20
C GLN A 113 -3.85 -12.53 -13.96
N PHE A 114 -4.10 -13.61 -13.23
CA PHE A 114 -4.60 -14.87 -13.79
C PHE A 114 -5.79 -15.39 -13.00
N THR A 115 -6.63 -16.17 -13.68
CA THR A 115 -7.72 -16.95 -13.10
C THR A 115 -7.30 -18.41 -12.96
N ILE A 116 -7.37 -18.96 -11.76
CA ILE A 116 -7.08 -20.38 -11.53
C ILE A 116 -8.14 -21.25 -12.23
N GLU A 117 -7.69 -22.20 -13.03
CA GLU A 117 -8.51 -23.25 -13.65
C GLU A 117 -8.49 -24.53 -12.80
N THR A 118 -7.31 -25.01 -12.42
CA THR A 118 -7.19 -26.20 -11.55
C THR A 118 -6.03 -26.09 -10.58
N VAL A 119 -6.14 -26.83 -9.48
CA VAL A 119 -5.11 -26.97 -8.44
C VAL A 119 -4.79 -28.46 -8.29
N SER A 120 -3.51 -28.82 -8.33
CA SER A 120 -3.06 -30.20 -8.13
C SER A 120 -3.37 -30.73 -6.73
N ALA A 121 -3.35 -32.05 -6.57
CA ALA A 121 -3.65 -32.70 -5.29
C ALA A 121 -2.67 -32.33 -4.15
N ASP A 122 -1.40 -32.06 -4.49
CA ASP A 122 -0.38 -31.56 -3.54
C ASP A 122 -0.48 -30.05 -3.26
N LYS A 123 -1.36 -29.35 -3.98
CA LYS A 123 -1.61 -27.91 -3.91
C LYS A 123 -0.39 -27.03 -4.21
N GLN A 124 0.57 -27.54 -4.98
CA GLN A 124 1.76 -26.79 -5.40
C GLN A 124 1.77 -26.45 -6.89
N THR A 125 0.93 -27.09 -7.70
CA THR A 125 0.85 -26.83 -9.14
C THR A 125 -0.52 -26.22 -9.45
N ILE A 126 -0.50 -25.06 -10.09
CA ILE A 126 -1.69 -24.29 -10.47
C ILE A 126 -1.72 -24.20 -11.99
N THR A 127 -2.81 -24.62 -12.62
CA THR A 127 -3.08 -24.31 -14.02
C THR A 127 -4.04 -23.13 -14.08
N VAL A 128 -3.71 -22.12 -14.89
CA VAL A 128 -4.50 -20.91 -15.08
C VAL A 128 -5.16 -20.89 -16.46
N LYS A 129 -6.23 -20.10 -16.60
CA LYS A 129 -7.01 -20.00 -17.84
C LYS A 129 -6.27 -19.22 -18.92
N GLU A 130 -5.53 -18.20 -18.52
CA GLU A 130 -4.75 -17.34 -19.40
C GLU A 130 -3.32 -17.88 -19.56
N SER A 131 -2.70 -17.65 -20.72
CA SER A 131 -1.27 -17.90 -20.90
C SER A 131 -0.46 -16.67 -20.51
N ALA A 132 0.68 -16.87 -19.84
CA ALA A 132 1.61 -15.81 -19.50
C ALA A 132 2.09 -15.07 -20.76
N GLN A 133 2.20 -13.74 -20.68
CA GLN A 133 2.74 -12.91 -21.74
C GLN A 133 4.22 -12.61 -21.53
N TYR A 134 4.69 -12.66 -20.28
CA TYR A 134 6.05 -12.34 -19.90
C TYR A 134 6.72 -13.49 -19.16
N THR A 135 8.06 -13.51 -19.18
CA THR A 135 8.83 -14.44 -18.35
C THR A 135 8.78 -13.98 -16.90
N HIS A 136 8.39 -14.88 -15.99
CA HIS A 136 8.47 -14.69 -14.55
C HIS A 136 9.47 -15.67 -13.95
N ASN A 137 10.60 -15.14 -13.49
CA ASN A 137 11.72 -15.95 -13.01
C ASN A 137 11.32 -16.81 -11.80
N GLY A 138 11.63 -18.10 -11.83
CA GLY A 138 11.40 -19.04 -10.72
C GLY A 138 12.67 -19.51 -10.02
N ASP A 139 13.84 -19.02 -10.45
CA ASP A 139 15.13 -19.42 -9.90
C ASP A 139 15.72 -18.41 -8.90
N LEU A 140 16.39 -18.94 -7.87
CA LEU A 140 17.21 -18.15 -6.95
C LEU A 140 18.54 -17.76 -7.60
N PHE A 141 19.01 -16.55 -7.35
CA PHE A 141 20.30 -16.09 -7.88
C PHE A 141 21.45 -16.47 -6.94
N LEU A 142 22.30 -17.41 -7.36
CA LEU A 142 23.48 -17.83 -6.61
C LEU A 142 24.55 -16.74 -6.56
N LEU A 143 24.90 -16.27 -5.36
CA LEU A 143 25.92 -15.23 -5.17
C LEU A 143 27.36 -15.75 -5.31
N THR A 144 27.51 -17.06 -5.42
CA THR A 144 28.79 -17.74 -5.62
C THR A 144 29.12 -18.01 -7.09
N ASP A 145 28.20 -17.68 -8.00
CA ASP A 145 28.44 -17.88 -9.42
C ASP A 145 29.68 -17.10 -9.90
N THR A 146 30.56 -17.81 -10.59
CA THR A 146 31.92 -17.44 -10.96
C THR A 146 32.01 -16.20 -11.86
N ALA A 147 30.94 -15.86 -12.59
CA ALA A 147 30.90 -14.68 -13.46
C ALA A 147 30.85 -13.34 -12.70
N THR A 148 30.45 -13.35 -11.42
CA THR A 148 30.15 -12.12 -10.66
C THR A 148 30.91 -12.00 -9.34
N ARG A 149 32.08 -12.66 -9.18
CA ARG A 149 32.91 -12.67 -7.94
C ARG A 149 33.19 -11.26 -7.37
N LYS A 150 32.21 -10.69 -6.67
CA LYS A 150 32.34 -9.48 -5.89
C LYS A 150 32.71 -9.91 -4.48
N LYS A 151 33.89 -9.49 -4.03
CA LYS A 151 34.34 -9.66 -2.65
C LYS A 151 33.31 -8.98 -1.73
N GLY A 152 32.80 -9.70 -0.72
CA GLY A 152 32.03 -9.09 0.37
C GLY A 152 30.63 -9.63 0.62
N TYR A 153 30.04 -10.48 -0.23
CA TYR A 153 28.70 -11.05 0.05
C TYR A 153 28.63 -11.84 1.37
N LYS A 154 29.76 -12.43 1.81
CA LYS A 154 29.87 -13.13 3.10
C LYS A 154 29.54 -12.24 4.31
N ARG A 155 29.68 -10.91 4.18
CA ARG A 155 29.34 -9.95 5.25
C ARG A 155 27.83 -9.71 5.38
N LEU A 156 27.04 -10.14 4.40
CA LEU A 156 25.61 -9.84 4.34
C LEU A 156 24.78 -10.77 5.23
N GLY A 157 25.34 -11.90 5.70
CA GLY A 157 24.64 -12.82 6.60
C GLY A 157 23.28 -13.25 6.08
N LEU A 158 23.18 -13.55 4.77
CA LEU A 158 21.91 -13.88 4.12
C LEU A 158 21.44 -15.28 4.57
N ASP A 159 20.19 -15.37 4.97
CA ASP A 159 19.55 -16.64 5.38
C ASP A 159 19.19 -17.53 4.18
N ILE A 160 19.15 -16.95 2.98
CA ILE A 160 18.75 -17.64 1.75
C ILE A 160 19.96 -18.37 1.17
N THR A 161 19.83 -19.69 1.04
CA THR A 161 20.90 -20.54 0.51
C THR A 161 20.39 -21.58 -0.48
N VAL A 162 21.24 -21.96 -1.43
CA VAL A 162 21.04 -23.07 -2.36
C VAL A 162 22.22 -24.02 -2.21
N ALA A 163 21.95 -25.27 -1.81
CA ALA A 163 22.98 -26.26 -1.49
C ALA A 163 24.06 -25.73 -0.51
N GLY A 164 23.63 -24.93 0.48
CA GLY A 164 24.51 -24.30 1.48
C GLY A 164 25.32 -23.09 0.97
N GLN A 165 25.12 -22.64 -0.27
CA GLN A 165 25.73 -21.42 -0.80
C GLN A 165 24.76 -20.23 -0.70
N PRO A 166 25.21 -19.03 -0.32
CA PRO A 166 24.36 -17.85 -0.26
C PRO A 166 23.71 -17.51 -1.62
N ALA A 167 22.43 -17.17 -1.58
CA ALA A 167 21.65 -16.77 -2.74
C ALA A 167 20.83 -15.51 -2.46
N ALA A 168 20.40 -14.83 -3.52
CA ALA A 168 19.43 -13.76 -3.47
C ALA A 168 18.06 -14.29 -3.93
N GLU A 169 17.00 -13.81 -3.28
CA GLU A 169 15.62 -14.09 -3.72
C GLU A 169 15.29 -13.23 -4.93
N THR A 170 15.22 -13.88 -6.09
CA THR A 170 14.93 -13.27 -7.39
C THR A 170 13.66 -13.84 -8.02
N ARG A 171 12.99 -14.78 -7.34
CA ARG A 171 11.82 -15.46 -7.89
C ARG A 171 10.62 -14.54 -7.87
N ALA A 172 9.78 -14.61 -8.88
CA ALA A 172 8.48 -13.97 -8.87
C ALA A 172 7.67 -14.49 -7.69
N ALA A 173 6.90 -13.60 -7.07
CA ALA A 173 5.87 -14.00 -6.14
C ALA A 173 4.55 -14.22 -6.88
N VAL A 174 3.75 -15.13 -6.33
CA VAL A 174 2.37 -15.38 -6.74
C VAL A 174 1.49 -15.02 -5.54
N ALA A 175 0.61 -14.03 -5.69
CA ALA A 175 -0.22 -13.52 -4.61
C ALA A 175 -1.70 -13.73 -4.89
N LEU A 176 -2.46 -14.18 -3.89
CA LEU A 176 -3.90 -14.36 -4.00
C LEU A 176 -4.60 -13.01 -3.89
N LEU A 177 -5.51 -12.70 -4.81
CA LEU A 177 -6.37 -11.52 -4.76
C LEU A 177 -7.76 -11.84 -4.21
N THR A 178 -8.33 -13.00 -4.52
CA THR A 178 -9.68 -13.35 -4.04
C THR A 178 -9.69 -13.63 -2.53
N ARG A 179 -10.71 -13.13 -1.82
CA ARG A 179 -10.97 -13.43 -0.40
C ARG A 179 -12.43 -13.76 -0.14
N SER A 180 -12.73 -14.32 1.04
CA SER A 180 -14.10 -14.74 1.40
C SER A 180 -15.05 -13.57 1.67
N ILE A 181 -14.53 -12.47 2.19
CA ILE A 181 -15.30 -11.23 2.40
C ILE A 181 -14.82 -10.25 1.35
N ARG A 182 -15.75 -9.64 0.60
CA ARG A 182 -15.44 -8.62 -0.41
C ARG A 182 -16.10 -7.31 -0.03
N ILE A 183 -15.32 -6.24 -0.05
CA ILE A 183 -15.77 -4.86 0.03
C ILE A 183 -15.42 -4.22 -1.30
N VAL A 184 -16.44 -3.89 -2.08
CA VAL A 184 -16.30 -3.40 -3.45
C VAL A 184 -17.01 -2.06 -3.58
N SER A 185 -16.55 -1.23 -4.50
CA SER A 185 -17.28 -0.02 -4.85
C SER A 185 -18.54 -0.37 -5.64
N ALA A 186 -19.64 0.31 -5.32
CA ALA A 186 -20.83 0.33 -6.17
C ALA A 186 -20.77 1.50 -7.16
N GLY A 187 -21.55 1.39 -8.24
CA GLY A 187 -21.84 2.46 -9.18
C GLY A 187 -22.59 3.64 -8.53
N ASP A 188 -23.25 4.45 -9.33
CA ASP A 188 -24.00 5.61 -8.82
C ASP A 188 -25.34 5.19 -8.20
N ASP A 189 -25.96 4.12 -8.73
CA ASP A 189 -27.20 3.58 -8.22
C ASP A 189 -27.03 2.30 -7.40
N LEU A 190 -27.97 2.05 -6.49
CA LEU A 190 -27.95 0.87 -5.62
C LEU A 190 -28.04 -0.42 -6.44
N GLY A 191 -27.06 -1.29 -6.26
CA GLY A 191 -26.99 -2.58 -6.96
C GLY A 191 -26.26 -2.51 -8.31
N GLU A 192 -25.82 -1.33 -8.74
CA GLU A 192 -24.92 -1.21 -9.89
C GLU A 192 -23.48 -1.53 -9.50
N ASP A 193 -22.81 -2.26 -10.39
CA ASP A 193 -21.38 -2.51 -10.28
C ASP A 193 -20.58 -1.23 -10.54
N PHE A 194 -19.37 -1.17 -10.00
CA PHE A 194 -18.45 -0.12 -10.35
C PHE A 194 -18.12 -0.16 -11.86
N PRO A 195 -18.19 0.97 -12.58
CA PRO A 195 -18.04 0.95 -14.02
C PRO A 195 -16.67 0.41 -14.48
N PRO A 196 -16.61 -0.27 -15.65
CA PRO A 196 -15.35 -0.63 -16.29
C PRO A 196 -14.43 0.59 -16.47
N GLU A 197 -13.12 0.36 -16.41
CA GLU A 197 -12.12 1.43 -16.49
C GLU A 197 -12.12 2.24 -17.79
N THR A 198 -12.66 1.67 -18.87
CA THR A 198 -12.77 2.31 -20.19
C THR A 198 -14.06 3.09 -20.39
N GLN A 199 -15.02 3.00 -19.46
CA GLN A 199 -16.31 3.68 -19.60
C GLN A 199 -16.17 5.18 -19.25
N LEU A 200 -16.73 6.03 -20.12
CA LEU A 200 -16.68 7.49 -19.98
C LEU A 200 -18.01 8.05 -19.46
N PHE A 201 -17.92 9.00 -18.54
CA PHE A 201 -19.05 9.66 -17.90
C PHE A 201 -18.99 11.18 -18.11
N PRO A 202 -20.14 11.87 -18.30
CA PRO A 202 -20.18 13.33 -18.35
C PRO A 202 -19.55 13.96 -17.12
N SER A 203 -18.70 14.98 -17.32
CA SER A 203 -18.12 15.73 -16.22
C SER A 203 -19.12 16.75 -15.68
N THR A 204 -19.39 16.69 -14.38
CA THR A 204 -20.14 17.73 -13.67
C THR A 204 -19.32 18.99 -13.44
N GLU A 205 -17.98 18.87 -13.42
CA GLU A 205 -17.04 19.98 -13.21
C GLU A 205 -16.71 20.72 -14.52
N ALA A 206 -16.76 20.02 -15.66
CA ALA A 206 -16.51 20.58 -17.00
C ALA A 206 -17.62 20.19 -17.98
N PRO A 207 -18.74 20.97 -18.04
CA PRO A 207 -19.87 20.66 -18.92
C PRO A 207 -19.45 20.43 -20.38
N GLY A 208 -19.95 19.33 -20.97
CA GLY A 208 -19.62 18.92 -22.34
C GLY A 208 -18.32 18.11 -22.46
N LYS A 209 -17.59 17.89 -21.38
CA LYS A 209 -16.48 16.93 -21.31
C LYS A 209 -16.94 15.59 -20.74
N GLN A 210 -16.21 14.54 -21.06
CA GLN A 210 -16.37 13.21 -20.48
C GLN A 210 -15.04 12.74 -19.89
N HIS A 211 -15.11 11.91 -18.85
CA HIS A 211 -13.95 11.40 -18.12
C HIS A 211 -14.27 10.00 -17.56
N PRO A 212 -13.26 9.13 -17.36
CA PRO A 212 -13.48 7.84 -16.73
C PRO A 212 -13.90 7.99 -15.26
N TYR A 213 -14.61 6.99 -14.73
CA TYR A 213 -15.09 6.98 -13.35
C TYR A 213 -14.01 6.48 -12.37
N TYR A 214 -13.72 7.26 -11.33
CA TYR A 214 -12.72 6.95 -10.29
C TYR A 214 -13.16 7.31 -8.87
N PHE A 215 -14.47 7.48 -8.65
CA PHE A 215 -15.05 7.79 -7.34
C PHE A 215 -15.49 6.51 -6.60
N GLY A 216 -14.52 5.77 -6.06
CA GLY A 216 -14.75 4.54 -5.29
C GLY A 216 -15.20 4.79 -3.85
N GLY A 217 -15.63 3.73 -3.16
CA GLY A 217 -15.84 3.75 -1.72
C GLY A 217 -14.51 3.72 -0.95
N HIS A 218 -14.55 3.93 0.36
CA HIS A 218 -13.36 3.89 1.20
C HIS A 218 -13.66 3.35 2.60
N VAL A 219 -12.62 3.02 3.37
CA VAL A 219 -12.76 2.57 4.77
C VAL A 219 -12.02 3.54 5.67
N MET A 220 -12.64 3.93 6.78
CA MET A 220 -12.02 4.85 7.74
C MET A 220 -12.18 4.38 9.18
N ILE A 221 -11.04 4.25 9.88
CA ILE A 221 -10.93 3.84 11.28
C ILE A 221 -10.34 5.03 12.05
N ARG A 222 -11.12 5.60 12.97
CA ARG A 222 -10.74 6.81 13.74
C ARG A 222 -10.46 6.52 15.21
N GLN A 223 -9.94 7.54 15.91
CA GLN A 223 -9.63 7.50 17.35
C GLN A 223 -10.81 6.99 18.19
N GLY A 224 -10.50 6.20 19.23
CA GLY A 224 -11.50 5.70 20.16
C GLY A 224 -12.27 4.47 19.67
N VAL A 225 -11.91 3.92 18.50
CA VAL A 225 -12.33 2.56 18.12
C VAL A 225 -11.97 1.60 19.24
N GLU A 226 -12.90 0.71 19.61
CA GLU A 226 -12.66 -0.31 20.63
C GLU A 226 -11.94 -1.53 20.06
N LYS A 227 -12.22 -1.84 18.78
CA LYS A 227 -11.61 -2.97 18.06
C LYS A 227 -11.61 -2.72 16.56
N ALA A 228 -10.46 -2.95 15.92
CA ALA A 228 -10.32 -3.00 14.47
C ALA A 228 -9.52 -4.24 14.07
N GLN A 229 -10.22 -5.29 13.67
CA GLN A 229 -9.66 -6.60 13.33
C GLN A 229 -10.19 -7.04 11.98
N ILE A 230 -9.35 -6.91 10.95
CA ILE A 230 -9.71 -7.23 9.57
C ILE A 230 -8.77 -8.33 9.10
N GLN A 231 -9.30 -9.50 8.77
CA GLN A 231 -8.51 -10.61 8.26
C GLN A 231 -9.23 -11.33 7.12
N GLY A 232 -8.53 -11.63 6.02
CA GLY A 232 -9.13 -12.37 4.90
C GLY A 232 -10.18 -11.56 4.14
N VAL A 233 -9.96 -10.26 3.94
CA VAL A 233 -10.90 -9.36 3.24
C VAL A 233 -10.31 -8.85 1.93
N GLU A 234 -11.09 -8.87 0.86
CA GLU A 234 -10.76 -8.29 -0.43
C GLU A 234 -11.40 -6.92 -0.55
N PHE A 235 -10.58 -5.91 -0.80
CA PHE A 235 -10.96 -4.54 -1.08
C PHE A 235 -10.70 -4.28 -2.56
N TYR A 236 -11.76 -4.13 -3.36
CA TYR A 236 -11.65 -3.99 -4.81
C TYR A 236 -12.24 -2.66 -5.28
N GLN A 237 -11.47 -1.93 -6.10
CA GLN A 237 -11.91 -0.67 -6.70
C GLN A 237 -12.26 0.43 -5.69
N LEU A 238 -11.59 0.40 -4.53
CA LEU A 238 -11.78 1.40 -3.48
C LEU A 238 -10.77 2.56 -3.61
N GLY A 239 -11.04 3.60 -2.82
CA GLY A 239 -10.37 4.89 -2.87
C GLY A 239 -11.16 5.90 -3.71
N GLN A 240 -11.13 7.17 -3.31
CA GLN A 240 -11.66 8.25 -4.13
C GLN A 240 -10.49 8.95 -4.84
N GLY A 241 -10.35 8.72 -6.13
CA GLY A 241 -9.29 9.32 -6.95
C GLY A 241 -9.26 10.84 -6.84
N GLY A 242 -8.06 11.43 -6.74
CA GLY A 242 -7.88 12.88 -6.57
C GLY A 242 -8.34 13.47 -5.25
N ARG A 243 -8.91 12.69 -4.32
CA ARG A 243 -9.39 13.19 -3.03
C ARG A 243 -8.58 12.61 -1.87
N MET A 244 -7.68 13.44 -1.33
CA MET A 244 -6.86 13.09 -0.16
C MET A 244 -7.73 12.65 1.03
N GLY A 245 -7.27 11.67 1.80
CA GLY A 245 -7.97 11.16 2.99
C GLY A 245 -9.02 10.06 2.75
N ARG A 246 -9.22 9.59 1.51
CA ARG A 246 -10.18 8.52 1.16
C ARG A 246 -9.48 7.36 0.49
N TYR A 247 -8.91 6.50 1.32
CA TYR A 247 -8.11 5.36 0.91
C TYR A 247 -8.88 4.05 1.10
N PRO A 248 -8.56 2.99 0.34
CA PRO A 248 -9.22 1.69 0.48
C PRO A 248 -9.30 1.20 1.92
N VAL A 249 -8.21 1.35 2.68
CA VAL A 249 -8.17 1.14 4.12
C VAL A 249 -7.40 2.29 4.78
N HIS A 250 -8.07 3.08 5.62
CA HIS A 250 -7.49 4.26 6.24
C HIS A 250 -7.63 4.22 7.76
N PHE A 251 -6.52 4.15 8.48
CA PHE A 251 -6.50 4.51 9.90
C PHE A 251 -6.20 6.00 10.01
N HIS A 252 -7.23 6.78 10.29
CA HIS A 252 -7.19 8.24 10.23
C HIS A 252 -7.23 8.84 11.62
N PHE A 253 -6.11 9.43 12.05
CA PHE A 253 -5.95 10.00 13.39
C PHE A 253 -6.37 9.03 14.50
N ALA A 254 -6.15 7.73 14.33
CA ALA A 254 -6.48 6.75 15.37
C ALA A 254 -5.56 6.85 16.58
N ARG A 255 -4.44 7.57 16.44
CA ARG A 255 -3.39 7.74 17.44
C ARG A 255 -2.91 6.37 17.95
N LYS A 256 -2.79 6.17 19.26
CA LYS A 256 -2.50 4.85 19.81
C LYS A 256 -3.74 3.98 19.73
N THR A 257 -3.69 2.97 18.86
CA THR A 257 -4.78 2.02 18.68
C THR A 257 -4.92 1.04 19.86
N PRO A 258 -6.10 0.45 20.07
CA PRO A 258 -6.26 -0.63 21.04
C PRO A 258 -5.30 -1.80 20.74
N PRO A 259 -4.89 -2.56 21.78
CA PRO A 259 -4.16 -3.81 21.56
C PRO A 259 -4.87 -4.72 20.57
N ASP A 260 -4.09 -5.48 19.80
CA ASP A 260 -4.59 -6.41 18.78
C ASP A 260 -5.44 -5.75 17.67
N THR A 261 -5.05 -4.54 17.27
CA THR A 261 -5.54 -3.86 16.06
C THR A 261 -4.75 -4.31 14.83
N PHE A 262 -5.42 -4.82 13.80
CA PHE A 262 -4.75 -5.34 12.62
C PHE A 262 -5.57 -5.33 11.33
N VAL A 263 -4.83 -5.35 10.21
CA VAL A 263 -5.30 -5.78 8.90
C VAL A 263 -4.38 -6.91 8.44
N LYS A 264 -4.93 -8.10 8.19
CA LYS A 264 -4.14 -9.27 7.83
C LYS A 264 -4.71 -10.04 6.67
N ASP A 265 -3.84 -10.77 5.97
CA ASP A 265 -4.24 -11.74 4.95
C ASP A 265 -5.28 -11.15 3.98
N SER A 266 -5.24 -9.85 3.72
CA SER A 266 -6.27 -9.11 2.99
C SER A 266 -5.69 -8.62 1.67
N SER A 267 -6.52 -8.49 0.66
CA SER A 267 -6.11 -7.97 -0.64
C SER A 267 -6.72 -6.60 -0.90
N ILE A 268 -5.95 -5.71 -1.49
CA ILE A 268 -6.41 -4.39 -1.91
C ILE A 268 -5.97 -4.21 -3.35
N HIS A 269 -6.92 -4.19 -4.30
CA HIS A 269 -6.57 -4.18 -5.70
C HIS A 269 -7.45 -3.31 -6.60
N ASP A 270 -6.84 -2.84 -7.69
CA ASP A 270 -7.33 -1.77 -8.57
C ASP A 270 -7.74 -0.53 -7.77
N ALA A 271 -6.84 -0.05 -6.91
CA ALA A 271 -7.10 1.03 -5.99
C ALA A 271 -6.88 2.41 -6.63
N MET A 272 -7.83 3.32 -6.42
CA MET A 272 -7.83 4.67 -6.99
C MET A 272 -6.87 5.61 -6.26
N THR A 273 -6.39 5.19 -5.09
CA THR A 273 -5.31 5.85 -4.35
C THR A 273 -4.83 4.94 -3.24
N ARG A 274 -3.52 4.68 -3.15
CA ARG A 274 -2.89 3.88 -2.07
C ARG A 274 -3.49 2.47 -1.94
N TRP A 275 -3.01 1.70 -0.95
CA TRP A 275 -3.68 0.47 -0.52
C TRP A 275 -4.15 0.59 0.93
N ILE A 276 -3.19 0.70 1.85
CA ILE A 276 -3.46 0.87 3.28
C ILE A 276 -2.70 2.09 3.76
N THR A 277 -3.42 3.05 4.35
CA THR A 277 -2.86 4.29 4.86
C THR A 277 -2.97 4.33 6.38
N LEU A 278 -1.84 4.59 7.03
CA LEU A 278 -1.76 4.97 8.43
C LEU A 278 -1.47 6.47 8.48
N HIS A 279 -2.39 7.22 9.06
CA HIS A 279 -2.30 8.66 9.22
C HIS A 279 -2.43 8.98 10.71
N ALA A 280 -1.35 9.52 11.29
CA ALA A 280 -1.18 9.80 12.71
C ALA A 280 -1.67 8.66 13.60
N THR A 281 -1.25 7.44 13.27
CA THR A 281 -1.71 6.19 13.86
C THR A 281 -0.53 5.31 14.27
N GLN A 282 -0.62 4.71 15.45
CA GLN A 282 0.43 3.93 16.11
C GLN A 282 -0.10 2.56 16.54
N ASP A 283 0.82 1.60 16.67
CA ASP A 283 0.58 0.24 17.18
C ASP A 283 -0.34 -0.64 16.30
N VAL A 284 -0.44 -0.37 14.99
CA VAL A 284 -1.21 -1.20 14.03
C VAL A 284 -0.35 -2.32 13.44
N ARG A 285 -0.91 -3.53 13.30
CA ARG A 285 -0.28 -4.64 12.59
C ARG A 285 -0.88 -4.84 11.20
N LEU A 286 -0.07 -4.60 10.17
CA LEU A 286 -0.34 -4.94 8.78
C LEU A 286 0.46 -6.19 8.43
N GLU A 287 -0.20 -7.32 8.22
CA GLU A 287 0.50 -8.60 8.11
C GLU A 287 -0.05 -9.46 6.97
N ARG A 288 0.79 -9.89 6.03
CA ARG A 288 0.40 -10.74 4.89
C ARG A 288 -0.65 -10.13 3.95
N ASN A 289 -0.72 -8.80 3.88
CA ASN A 289 -1.63 -8.15 2.94
C ASN A 289 -1.04 -8.12 1.53
N VAL A 290 -1.91 -8.19 0.52
CA VAL A 290 -1.59 -8.12 -0.90
C VAL A 290 -2.12 -6.80 -1.45
N GLY A 291 -1.24 -5.86 -1.78
CA GLY A 291 -1.58 -4.68 -2.56
C GLY A 291 -1.29 -4.93 -4.04
N TYR A 292 -2.24 -4.70 -4.93
CA TYR A 292 -2.04 -4.78 -6.38
C TYR A 292 -2.62 -3.55 -7.09
N LYS A 293 -1.87 -2.90 -7.99
CA LYS A 293 -2.33 -1.72 -8.76
C LYS A 293 -2.92 -0.61 -7.90
N SER A 294 -2.08 0.22 -7.28
CA SER A 294 -2.53 1.50 -6.70
C SER A 294 -2.24 2.66 -7.65
N ILE A 295 -2.93 3.78 -7.49
CA ILE A 295 -2.53 5.06 -8.06
C ILE A 295 -1.71 5.85 -7.03
N GLY A 296 -0.57 6.37 -7.48
CA GLY A 296 0.48 6.96 -6.66
C GLY A 296 1.19 5.89 -5.83
N HIS A 297 1.25 6.07 -4.51
CA HIS A 297 1.93 5.14 -3.62
C HIS A 297 1.08 3.93 -3.22
N GLY A 298 1.63 3.01 -2.41
CA GLY A 298 1.00 1.78 -1.94
C GLY A 298 0.65 1.80 -0.45
N PHE A 299 1.45 1.11 0.37
CA PHE A 299 1.40 1.20 1.83
C PHE A 299 1.96 2.54 2.28
N TYR A 300 1.16 3.32 2.99
CA TYR A 300 1.41 4.75 3.18
C TYR A 300 1.40 5.14 4.66
N LEU A 301 2.58 5.48 5.20
CA LEU A 301 2.71 6.11 6.52
C LEU A 301 2.84 7.61 6.29
N GLU A 302 1.77 8.36 6.57
CA GLU A 302 1.51 9.67 5.94
C GLU A 302 2.28 10.84 6.57
N ASP A 303 2.33 10.93 7.89
CA ASP A 303 2.53 12.23 8.55
C ASP A 303 3.75 12.29 9.49
N GLY A 304 4.56 11.22 9.53
CA GLY A 304 5.80 11.14 10.31
C GLY A 304 5.58 10.79 11.78
N THR A 305 4.34 10.56 12.19
CA THR A 305 3.96 10.28 13.58
C THR A 305 3.50 8.84 13.80
N GLU A 306 3.43 8.09 12.71
CA GLU A 306 3.11 6.68 12.66
C GLU A 306 4.31 5.87 13.13
N ILE A 307 4.24 5.36 14.36
CA ILE A 307 5.31 4.58 14.97
C ILE A 307 4.78 3.30 15.62
N ASN A 308 5.69 2.36 15.89
CA ASN A 308 5.40 1.05 16.48
C ASN A 308 4.40 0.20 15.67
N ASN A 309 4.17 0.56 14.41
CA ASN A 309 3.41 -0.26 13.50
C ASN A 309 4.28 -1.44 13.04
N LYS A 310 3.62 -2.55 12.74
CA LYS A 310 4.25 -3.80 12.33
C LYS A 310 3.79 -4.13 10.93
N LEU A 311 4.70 -4.07 9.97
CA LEU A 311 4.47 -4.43 8.58
C LEU A 311 5.24 -5.72 8.31
N TYR A 312 4.52 -6.84 8.34
CA TYR A 312 5.07 -8.19 8.26
C TYR A 312 4.59 -8.92 7.03
N SER A 313 5.52 -9.37 6.19
CA SER A 313 5.23 -10.18 5.00
C SER A 313 4.10 -9.62 4.12
N ASN A 314 3.95 -8.30 4.04
CA ASN A 314 3.03 -7.70 3.07
C ASN A 314 3.71 -7.71 1.70
N ILE A 315 2.92 -7.87 0.64
CA ILE A 315 3.39 -7.73 -0.72
C ILE A 315 2.67 -6.57 -1.40
N GLY A 316 3.43 -5.68 -2.01
CA GLY A 316 2.91 -4.61 -2.84
C GLY A 316 3.36 -4.79 -4.28
N ILE A 317 2.40 -4.79 -5.20
CA ILE A 317 2.58 -5.15 -6.60
C ILE A 317 2.05 -3.99 -7.46
N PHE A 318 2.97 -3.33 -8.14
CA PHE A 318 2.69 -2.26 -9.10
C PHE A 318 2.00 -1.01 -8.51
N ALA A 319 2.79 -0.15 -7.87
CA ALA A 319 2.39 1.22 -7.56
C ALA A 319 2.46 2.06 -8.84
N ARG A 320 1.33 2.58 -9.33
CA ARG A 320 1.22 3.22 -10.65
C ARG A 320 1.32 4.73 -10.57
N ALA A 321 1.94 5.33 -11.58
CA ALA A 321 1.93 6.78 -11.72
C ALA A 321 0.55 7.31 -12.08
N ALA A 322 0.19 8.46 -11.53
CA ALA A 322 -0.98 9.24 -11.92
C ALA A 322 -0.74 10.00 -13.24
N VAL A 323 -0.26 9.29 -14.25
CA VAL A 323 -0.01 9.77 -15.62
C VAL A 323 -1.17 9.31 -16.49
N ASP A 324 -1.61 10.11 -17.46
CA ASP A 324 -2.57 9.65 -18.47
C ASP A 324 -1.88 8.71 -19.46
N ASN A 325 -1.93 7.40 -19.18
CA ASN A 325 -1.33 6.36 -20.00
C ASN A 325 -2.07 5.02 -19.84
N ALA A 326 -1.64 4.01 -20.61
CA ALA A 326 -2.25 2.68 -20.59
C ALA A 326 -2.19 1.97 -19.22
N GLN A 327 -1.31 2.39 -18.30
CA GLN A 327 -1.21 1.82 -16.96
C GLN A 327 -2.22 2.46 -15.98
N ASN A 328 -2.71 3.67 -16.29
CA ASN A 328 -3.77 4.38 -15.56
C ASN A 328 -4.99 4.60 -16.48
N PRO A 329 -5.70 3.53 -16.86
CA PRO A 329 -6.81 3.60 -17.83
C PRO A 329 -7.99 4.47 -17.34
N ARG A 330 -8.18 4.58 -16.03
CA ARG A 330 -9.19 5.47 -15.41
C ARG A 330 -8.76 6.94 -15.36
N GLN A 331 -7.55 7.27 -15.83
CA GLN A 331 -6.98 8.61 -15.75
C GLN A 331 -7.07 9.20 -14.33
N VAL A 332 -6.88 8.36 -13.33
CA VAL A 332 -7.08 8.75 -11.93
C VAL A 332 -6.05 9.81 -11.57
N PRO A 333 -6.50 10.99 -11.09
CA PRO A 333 -5.57 12.03 -10.65
C PRO A 333 -4.90 11.64 -9.33
N GLY A 334 -3.61 11.95 -9.22
CA GLY A 334 -2.83 11.77 -8.00
C GLY A 334 -3.17 12.84 -6.96
N ILE A 335 -3.25 12.45 -5.70
CA ILE A 335 -3.53 13.36 -4.58
C ILE A 335 -2.31 14.23 -4.23
N LEU A 336 -1.12 13.81 -4.63
CA LEU A 336 0.13 14.53 -4.49
C LEU A 336 0.74 14.89 -5.86
N ALA A 337 -0.06 14.92 -6.93
CA ALA A 337 0.44 15.23 -8.27
C ALA A 337 0.85 16.71 -8.44
N SER A 338 0.32 17.63 -7.63
CA SER A 338 0.63 19.07 -7.64
C SER A 338 0.28 19.69 -6.28
N PRO A 339 0.98 20.75 -5.81
CA PRO A 339 0.60 21.45 -4.58
C PRO A 339 -0.77 22.14 -4.72
N PRO A 340 -1.58 22.21 -3.64
CA PRO A 340 -2.94 22.78 -3.66
C PRO A 340 -3.01 24.25 -4.13
N GLU A 341 -1.93 25.01 -3.90
CA GLU A 341 -1.78 26.43 -4.25
C GLU A 341 -1.60 26.69 -5.75
N LEU A 342 -1.38 25.63 -6.56
CA LEU A 342 -1.23 25.68 -8.02
C LEU A 342 -2.45 25.12 -8.77
N THR A 343 -3.61 25.06 -8.11
CA THR A 343 -4.88 24.72 -8.76
C THR A 343 -5.32 25.82 -9.75
N PRO A 344 -6.13 25.52 -10.79
CA PRO A 344 -6.42 26.44 -11.90
C PRO A 344 -7.03 27.81 -11.55
N ASN A 345 -7.36 28.05 -10.28
CA ASN A 345 -7.95 29.29 -9.77
C ASN A 345 -6.97 30.15 -8.96
N SER A 346 -5.68 29.81 -8.89
CA SER A 346 -4.67 30.63 -8.23
C SER A 346 -4.23 31.78 -9.15
N SER A 347 -4.45 33.04 -8.74
CA SER A 347 -4.01 34.26 -9.44
C SER A 347 -2.51 34.55 -9.31
N LEU A 348 -1.71 33.59 -8.84
CA LEU A 348 -0.28 33.74 -8.66
C LEU A 348 0.44 33.44 -9.99
N GLN A 349 1.12 34.45 -10.53
CA GLN A 349 2.02 34.33 -11.68
C GLN A 349 3.01 33.20 -11.42
N GLN A 350 2.99 32.20 -12.30
CA GLN A 350 3.76 30.96 -12.22
C GLN A 350 5.25 31.21 -12.52
N PRO A 351 6.18 31.00 -11.56
CA PRO A 351 7.53 30.56 -11.89
C PRO A 351 7.46 29.18 -12.55
N ASP A 352 8.38 28.88 -13.45
CA ASP A 352 8.51 27.54 -14.05
C ASP A 352 8.99 26.52 -12.99
N PHE A 353 8.06 26.08 -12.13
CA PHE A 353 8.32 25.12 -11.05
C PHE A 353 8.41 23.67 -11.54
N ARG A 354 8.33 23.41 -12.86
CA ARG A 354 8.66 22.10 -13.45
C ARG A 354 10.14 21.72 -13.21
N GLN A 355 10.95 22.63 -12.70
CA GLN A 355 12.39 22.40 -12.45
C GLN A 355 12.74 22.14 -10.97
N VAL A 356 11.77 22.12 -10.05
CA VAL A 356 12.05 21.88 -8.62
C VAL A 356 11.09 20.82 -8.06
N ASP A 357 11.62 19.61 -7.86
CA ASP A 357 10.90 18.53 -7.20
C ASP A 357 10.75 18.83 -5.70
N LEU A 358 9.51 18.97 -5.26
CA LEU A 358 9.15 19.32 -3.89
C LEU A 358 8.40 18.15 -3.24
N VAL A 359 9.12 17.17 -2.70
CA VAL A 359 8.51 16.10 -1.89
C VAL A 359 7.66 16.73 -0.77
N PRO A 360 6.37 16.36 -0.63
CA PRO A 360 5.76 15.16 -1.20
C PRO A 360 5.03 15.37 -2.55
N TYR A 361 4.97 16.58 -3.09
CA TYR A 361 4.30 16.86 -4.36
C TYR A 361 5.09 16.33 -5.57
N HIS A 362 4.38 16.13 -6.68
CA HIS A 362 4.79 15.44 -7.92
C HIS A 362 5.11 13.95 -7.75
N SER A 363 5.26 13.46 -6.53
CA SER A 363 5.63 12.07 -6.26
C SER A 363 4.59 11.04 -6.74
N ASP A 364 3.31 11.40 -6.83
CA ASP A 364 2.28 10.52 -7.42
C ASP A 364 2.45 10.31 -8.93
N TYR A 365 3.17 11.22 -9.61
CA TYR A 365 3.46 11.16 -11.04
C TYR A 365 4.86 10.58 -11.29
N ASP A 366 5.89 11.13 -10.65
CA ASP A 366 7.29 10.79 -10.92
C ASP A 366 7.83 9.61 -10.10
N HIS A 367 7.31 9.46 -8.88
CA HIS A 367 7.89 8.56 -7.87
C HIS A 367 6.85 7.71 -7.09
N PRO A 368 5.90 7.02 -7.77
CA PRO A 368 5.06 5.99 -7.15
C PRO A 368 5.89 5.07 -6.27
N THR A 369 5.42 4.81 -5.05
CA THR A 369 6.23 4.11 -4.06
C THR A 369 5.43 3.01 -3.40
N VAL A 370 5.95 1.79 -3.38
CA VAL A 370 5.22 0.64 -2.83
C VAL A 370 5.07 0.77 -1.31
N PHE A 371 6.15 1.14 -0.61
CA PHE A 371 6.15 1.43 0.83
C PHE A 371 6.68 2.84 1.08
N TRP A 372 5.77 3.79 1.33
CA TRP A 372 6.09 5.15 1.70
C TRP A 372 6.20 5.27 3.22
N ILE A 373 7.38 5.65 3.71
CA ILE A 373 7.76 5.55 5.11
C ILE A 373 8.18 6.94 5.60
N MET A 374 7.28 7.67 6.23
CA MET A 374 7.60 8.97 6.84
C MET A 374 8.30 8.84 8.19
N ASN A 375 8.22 7.69 8.87
CA ASN A 375 8.90 7.46 10.13
C ASN A 375 9.51 6.06 10.17
N GLY A 376 10.82 5.98 10.43
CA GLY A 376 11.57 4.73 10.48
C GLY A 376 11.28 3.87 11.72
N TRP A 377 10.64 4.40 12.77
CA TRP A 377 10.40 3.68 14.03
C TRP A 377 9.21 2.71 13.93
N ASN A 378 9.27 1.80 12.97
CA ASN A 378 8.30 0.75 12.69
C ASN A 378 9.05 -0.55 12.34
N ASP A 379 8.37 -1.68 12.46
CA ASP A 379 8.93 -2.97 12.09
C ASP A 379 8.54 -3.32 10.65
N PHE A 380 9.51 -3.37 9.74
CA PHE A 380 9.35 -3.83 8.36
C PHE A 380 10.10 -5.14 8.19
N VAL A 381 9.38 -6.27 8.22
CA VAL A 381 9.99 -7.60 8.18
C VAL A 381 9.32 -8.45 7.11
N GLY A 382 10.10 -9.10 6.26
CA GLY A 382 9.57 -10.06 5.27
C GLY A 382 8.76 -9.46 4.11
N ASN A 383 8.62 -8.13 4.02
CA ASN A 383 7.76 -7.52 3.00
C ASN A 383 8.38 -7.66 1.60
N MET A 384 7.53 -7.67 0.58
CA MET A 384 7.96 -7.67 -0.82
C MET A 384 7.37 -6.48 -1.56
N ALA A 385 8.19 -5.81 -2.35
CA ALA A 385 7.76 -4.81 -3.31
C ALA A 385 8.17 -5.25 -4.72
N ALA A 386 7.23 -5.26 -5.66
CA ALA A 386 7.49 -5.59 -7.05
C ALA A 386 6.74 -4.62 -7.97
N GLY A 387 7.47 -3.88 -8.80
CA GLY A 387 6.86 -2.88 -9.68
C GLY A 387 6.57 -1.56 -8.95
N ALA A 388 7.44 -0.59 -9.14
CA ALA A 388 7.16 0.81 -8.87
C ALA A 388 7.22 1.57 -10.19
N GLY A 389 6.12 2.20 -10.59
CA GLY A 389 6.02 2.94 -11.86
C GLY A 389 6.99 4.11 -11.93
N THR A 390 7.26 4.58 -13.15
CA THR A 390 8.17 5.71 -13.44
C THR A 390 9.51 5.57 -12.71
N CYS A 391 9.98 6.57 -11.96
CA CYS A 391 11.19 6.49 -11.14
C CYS A 391 10.94 6.06 -9.70
N GLY A 392 9.82 5.37 -9.51
CA GLY A 392 9.34 4.91 -8.25
C GLY A 392 10.31 4.06 -7.45
N ALA A 393 9.97 3.90 -6.17
CA ALA A 393 10.75 3.14 -5.22
C ALA A 393 9.96 1.97 -4.64
N CYS A 394 10.66 0.87 -4.36
CA CYS A 394 10.10 -0.18 -3.52
C CYS A 394 9.84 0.34 -2.10
N TYR A 395 10.88 0.90 -1.47
CA TYR A 395 10.79 1.51 -0.14
C TYR A 395 11.35 2.92 -0.19
N TRP A 396 10.59 3.90 0.29
CA TRP A 396 11.09 5.26 0.47
C TRP A 396 10.98 5.65 1.93
N LEU A 397 12.10 5.66 2.63
CA LEU A 397 12.24 6.30 3.93
C LEU A 397 12.40 7.79 3.70
N VAL A 398 11.26 8.47 3.60
CA VAL A 398 11.21 9.89 3.26
C VAL A 398 11.89 10.67 4.39
N PRO A 399 12.80 11.61 4.07
CA PRO A 399 13.43 12.44 5.08
C PRO A 399 12.48 13.56 5.53
N GLY A 400 11.32 13.16 6.06
CA GLY A 400 10.22 14.03 6.48
C GLY A 400 10.28 14.39 7.96
N ALA A 401 9.62 15.49 8.29
CA ALA A 401 9.25 15.86 9.65
C ALA A 401 7.74 15.64 9.83
N ASN A 402 7.24 15.76 11.06
CA ASN A 402 5.80 15.72 11.34
C ASN A 402 5.09 16.73 10.44
N SER A 403 4.18 16.26 9.61
CA SER A 403 3.49 17.05 8.58
C SER A 403 2.00 17.16 8.86
N GLY A 404 1.22 17.54 7.84
CA GLY A 404 -0.25 17.63 7.93
C GLY A 404 -0.78 18.35 9.17
N ASN A 405 -1.86 17.83 9.73
CA ASN A 405 -2.42 18.27 11.01
C ASN A 405 -1.55 17.80 12.19
N SER A 406 -0.75 16.74 12.00
CA SER A 406 0.09 16.13 13.04
C SER A 406 1.19 17.05 13.56
N ARG A 407 1.63 18.03 12.76
CA ARG A 407 2.63 19.04 13.17
C ARG A 407 2.17 19.97 14.29
N GLN A 408 0.85 20.15 14.45
CA GLN A 408 0.26 21.02 15.46
C GLN A 408 0.11 20.28 16.80
N GLN A 409 0.13 18.95 16.75
CA GLN A 409 -0.15 18.09 17.88
C GLN A 409 1.09 17.75 18.71
N LYS A 410 0.87 17.42 19.98
CA LYS A 410 1.92 16.95 20.89
C LYS A 410 2.00 15.43 20.86
N TRP A 411 3.23 14.95 20.72
CA TRP A 411 3.56 13.54 20.66
C TRP A 411 4.50 13.16 21.79
N GLU A 412 4.26 12.00 22.40
CA GLU A 412 5.08 11.44 23.47
C GLU A 412 5.64 10.11 22.94
N SER A 413 6.88 10.08 22.41
CA SER A 413 7.62 8.89 21.92
C SER A 413 8.64 9.29 20.82
N TYR A 414 9.16 8.31 20.06
CA TYR A 414 9.91 8.51 18.81
C TYR A 414 9.17 9.36 17.77
N ALA A 415 7.84 9.43 17.79
CA ALA A 415 7.08 10.37 16.95
C ALA A 415 7.44 11.85 17.24
N ALA A 416 7.90 12.17 18.45
CA ALA A 416 8.36 13.51 18.82
C ALA A 416 9.77 13.83 18.30
N MET A 417 10.52 12.84 17.77
CA MET A 417 11.86 13.09 17.24
C MET A 417 11.80 13.90 15.95
N GLN A 418 10.79 13.67 15.11
CA GLN A 418 10.57 14.39 13.85
C GLN A 418 9.82 15.72 14.00
N GLN A 419 9.89 16.36 15.16
CA GLN A 419 9.23 17.65 15.38
C GLN A 419 9.91 18.78 14.59
N GLY A 420 9.29 19.16 13.47
CA GLY A 420 9.73 20.26 12.60
C GLY A 420 10.89 19.90 11.66
N LEU A 421 11.09 20.73 10.63
CA LEU A 421 12.03 20.45 9.53
C LEU A 421 13.49 20.25 9.97
N GLY A 422 13.93 20.97 11.01
CA GLY A 422 15.29 20.83 11.55
C GLY A 422 15.57 19.46 12.20
N ARG A 423 14.52 18.64 12.39
CA ARG A 423 14.61 17.28 12.94
C ARG A 423 14.01 16.24 12.00
N ALA A 424 13.79 16.60 10.73
CA ALA A 424 13.36 15.67 9.70
C ALA A 424 14.33 14.48 9.58
N ALA A 425 13.81 13.29 9.31
CA ALA A 425 14.59 12.06 9.17
C ALA A 425 15.43 11.63 10.40
N THR A 426 15.24 12.25 11.57
CA THR A 426 16.06 11.94 12.75
C THR A 426 15.61 10.68 13.49
N THR A 427 14.42 10.16 13.18
CA THR A 427 13.94 8.94 13.82
C THR A 427 14.70 7.73 13.28
N PRO A 428 15.30 6.90 14.14
CA PRO A 428 16.02 5.72 13.67
C PRO A 428 15.10 4.71 13.00
N LEU A 429 15.66 3.94 12.06
CA LEU A 429 15.01 2.78 11.48
C LEU A 429 15.01 1.64 12.52
N LYS A 430 13.82 1.23 12.98
CA LYS A 430 13.70 0.26 14.07
C LYS A 430 14.04 -1.16 13.61
N SER A 431 13.25 -1.74 12.72
CA SER A 431 13.53 -3.04 12.12
C SER A 431 13.29 -2.98 10.62
N PHE A 432 14.29 -3.36 9.84
CA PHE A 432 14.16 -3.51 8.38
C PHE A 432 14.95 -4.75 7.96
N ARG A 433 14.29 -5.92 7.93
CA ARG A 433 14.95 -7.22 7.72
C ARG A 433 14.15 -8.10 6.77
N GLY A 434 14.85 -8.80 5.87
CA GLY A 434 14.21 -9.76 4.96
C GLY A 434 13.19 -9.11 4.02
N ASN A 435 13.32 -7.82 3.75
CA ASN A 435 12.47 -7.14 2.78
C ASN A 435 13.05 -7.33 1.36
N TYR A 436 12.16 -7.53 0.40
CA TYR A 436 12.48 -7.79 -1.00
C TYR A 436 12.05 -6.63 -1.88
N CYS A 437 12.82 -6.39 -2.95
CA CYS A 437 12.47 -5.44 -4.00
C CYS A 437 12.81 -6.04 -5.36
N SER A 438 11.88 -5.98 -6.30
CA SER A 438 12.12 -6.20 -7.73
C SER A 438 11.45 -5.11 -8.56
N THR A 439 12.04 -4.83 -9.74
CA THR A 439 11.44 -3.98 -10.77
C THR A 439 11.00 -2.60 -10.27
N ALA A 440 11.99 -1.81 -9.82
CA ALA A 440 11.84 -0.41 -9.47
C ALA A 440 13.13 0.33 -9.80
N MET A 441 13.05 1.63 -10.06
CA MET A 441 14.25 2.45 -10.24
C MET A 441 15.09 2.48 -8.96
N ASN A 442 14.43 2.56 -7.80
CA ASN A 442 15.08 2.60 -6.50
C ASN A 442 14.58 1.48 -5.58
N ALA A 443 15.50 0.68 -5.04
CA ALA A 443 15.13 -0.35 -4.07
C ALA A 443 14.83 0.24 -2.68
N PHE A 444 15.69 1.15 -2.21
CA PHE A 444 15.52 1.83 -0.93
C PHE A 444 15.99 3.28 -1.07
N ASN A 445 15.05 4.23 -1.05
CA ASN A 445 15.34 5.66 -1.18
C ASN A 445 15.31 6.34 0.20
N THR A 446 16.24 7.28 0.41
CA THR A 446 16.34 8.09 1.64
C THR A 446 16.48 9.59 1.37
N VAL A 447 16.54 9.99 0.10
CA VAL A 447 16.71 11.39 -0.28
C VAL A 447 15.35 12.00 -0.63
N ALA A 448 15.18 13.27 -0.27
CA ALA A 448 14.01 14.07 -0.67
C ALA A 448 14.19 14.73 -2.04
N ASN A 449 15.45 14.96 -2.45
CA ASN A 449 15.74 15.50 -3.78
C ASN A 449 15.73 14.35 -4.78
N THR A 450 14.58 14.12 -5.38
CA THR A 450 14.42 13.18 -6.48
C THR A 450 14.26 14.00 -7.75
N THR A 451 15.11 13.81 -8.75
CA THR A 451 14.98 14.49 -10.04
C THR A 451 13.76 14.01 -10.80
N GLN A 452 13.11 14.91 -11.53
CA GLN A 452 11.97 14.60 -12.41
C GLN A 452 12.23 13.38 -13.32
N CYS A 453 11.15 12.63 -13.53
CA CYS A 453 11.05 11.52 -14.48
C CYS A 453 9.87 11.71 -15.45
#